data_AF-A0A7X6X6W2-F1
#
_entry.id   AF-A0A7X6X6W2-F1
#
_cell.length_a   1.000
_cell.length_b   1.000
_cell.length_c   1.000
_cell.angle_alpha   90.00
_cell.angle_beta   90.00
_cell.angle_gamma   90.00
#
_symmetry.space_group_name_H-M   'P 1'
#
loop_
_entity.id
_entity.type
_entity.pdbx_description
1 polymer ?
#
loop_
_entity_poly.entity_id
_entity_poly.type
_entity_poly.pdbx_seq_one_letter_code
_entity_poly.pdbx_strand_id
1 'polypeptide(L)'
;GLREQGSYTVIDKIAVKLNYHLDIYEAEFSNLGIKNVPIAPKYASDFERLLGGGIWCIVQLEYYYDEADKSRIPFIISKLTPIQMPNLDMNEVLEGRDKFTKEEWIDVLLRSIGMEPAKFDHRVKMLLLARMIPLVENNFNLCELGPRGTGKSHVYKEISPNSILVSGGQTTVANLFYNMANRTVGLVGMWDCVAFDEVAGINFKDKDGIQIMKDYMASGSFSRGKEEKNASASMVFVGNINQSVDVLLKTSHLFDPFPDAMAYDSAFFDRMHCYLPGWEIPKYRPDFFTNEYGFITDYLSEFLRELRKTSYADSIDKYYKLGNDLNQRDVIAVRKMVSGLIKLIYPNGKFDKEGVEEILRFSLESRRRVKEQLKKIGGMEFYDVNFSYIDNESFAEEYVPVPEQGGGKLIPEGLHKPGQVYTVSRGKSGMFGVFKLETEMVTGSGKFEKTGIGSDREARESLDTAYRYLKANSKGVSNAISTSTKDYLMHLQDLNGIGITNQLSLTALIALCSAALNKPVISSLAVLGNISISGTIIKVDELANVLQVCLDSGAKKVLLPITSAADMASVPPELMGKFNLIFYQSPEDAVFKALGVE
;
A
#
# COMPACT_ATOMS: atom_id res chain seq x y z
N GLY A 1 -13.77 -43.32 -37.13
CA GLY A 1 -12.83 -43.20 -35.99
C GLY A 1 -11.39 -43.33 -36.47
N LEU A 2 -10.39 -42.97 -35.65
CA LEU A 2 -8.96 -42.93 -36.08
C LEU A 2 -8.50 -44.24 -36.77
N ARG A 3 -8.96 -45.41 -36.29
CA ARG A 3 -8.69 -46.72 -36.92
C ARG A 3 -9.15 -46.83 -38.38
N GLU A 4 -10.22 -46.15 -38.76
CA GLU A 4 -10.79 -46.18 -40.12
C GLU A 4 -10.22 -45.07 -41.01
N GLN A 5 -9.74 -43.98 -40.42
CA GLN A 5 -9.24 -42.79 -41.14
C GLN A 5 -7.71 -42.78 -41.31
N GLY A 6 -6.98 -43.62 -40.57
CA GLY A 6 -5.53 -43.80 -40.68
C GLY A 6 -4.71 -42.70 -40.00
N SER A 7 -5.14 -41.44 -40.08
CA SER A 7 -4.54 -40.31 -39.37
C SER A 7 -5.58 -39.33 -38.82
N TYR A 8 -5.26 -38.64 -37.74
CA TYR A 8 -6.10 -37.62 -37.12
C TYR A 8 -5.25 -36.55 -36.46
N THR A 9 -5.66 -35.29 -36.57
CA THR A 9 -4.99 -34.17 -35.88
C THR A 9 -5.79 -33.75 -34.66
N VAL A 10 -5.12 -33.63 -33.52
CA VAL A 10 -5.74 -33.27 -32.23
C VAL A 10 -4.92 -32.19 -31.53
N ILE A 11 -5.58 -31.38 -30.73
CA ILE A 11 -4.93 -30.49 -29.76
C ILE A 11 -5.02 -31.14 -28.39
N ASP A 12 -3.88 -31.44 -27.77
CA ASP A 12 -3.82 -32.07 -26.45
C ASP A 12 -2.60 -31.58 -25.67
N LYS A 13 -2.67 -31.67 -24.33
CA LYS A 13 -1.53 -31.44 -23.45
C LYS A 13 -0.73 -32.74 -23.35
N ILE A 14 0.51 -32.70 -23.85
CA ILE A 14 1.41 -33.85 -23.95
C ILE A 14 2.48 -33.76 -22.90
N ALA A 15 2.59 -34.76 -22.03
CA ALA A 15 3.74 -34.95 -21.14
C ALA A 15 4.58 -36.13 -21.65
N VAL A 16 5.90 -36.06 -21.49
CA VAL A 16 6.83 -37.10 -21.94
C VAL A 16 7.64 -37.59 -20.74
N LYS A 17 7.89 -38.89 -20.69
CA LYS A 17 8.75 -39.53 -19.70
C LYS A 17 9.71 -40.50 -20.39
N LEU A 18 10.86 -40.73 -19.78
CA LEU A 18 11.77 -41.79 -20.21
C LEU A 18 11.31 -43.13 -19.61
N ASN A 19 10.99 -44.09 -20.46
CA ASN A 19 10.84 -45.48 -20.05
C ASN A 19 12.22 -46.15 -20.06
N TYR A 20 12.89 -46.13 -18.91
CA TYR A 20 14.25 -46.67 -18.76
C TYR A 20 14.34 -48.20 -18.93
N HIS A 21 13.21 -48.92 -18.88
CA HIS A 21 13.19 -50.36 -19.14
C HIS A 21 13.29 -50.70 -20.63
N LEU A 22 12.76 -49.81 -21.48
CA LEU A 22 12.72 -49.98 -22.94
C LEU A 22 13.66 -49.01 -23.68
N ASP A 23 14.30 -48.10 -22.95
CA ASP A 23 15.16 -47.02 -23.47
C ASP A 23 14.49 -46.17 -24.55
N ILE A 24 13.20 -45.85 -24.33
CA ILE A 24 12.41 -45.00 -25.23
C ILE A 24 11.69 -43.89 -24.46
N TYR A 25 11.42 -42.80 -25.15
CA TYR A 25 10.50 -41.78 -24.64
C TYR A 25 9.05 -42.16 -24.92
N GLU A 26 8.21 -41.95 -23.91
CA GLU A 26 6.78 -42.21 -23.96
C GLU A 26 6.00 -40.94 -23.64
N ALA A 27 5.01 -40.65 -24.47
CA ALA A 27 4.08 -39.55 -24.32
C ALA A 27 2.77 -39.99 -23.61
N GLU A 28 2.22 -39.07 -22.84
CA GLU A 28 0.92 -39.13 -22.16
C GLU A 28 0.06 -37.95 -22.60
N PHE A 29 -1.15 -38.27 -23.06
CA PHE A 29 -2.15 -37.33 -23.57
C PHE A 29 -3.17 -37.05 -22.46
N SER A 30 -3.35 -35.78 -22.10
CA SER A 30 -4.21 -35.41 -20.98
C SER A 30 -5.70 -35.54 -21.31
N ASN A 31 -6.12 -35.08 -22.50
CA ASN A 31 -7.53 -35.05 -22.90
C ASN A 31 -7.97 -36.38 -23.51
N LEU A 32 -7.13 -36.97 -24.38
CA LEU A 32 -7.42 -38.29 -24.95
C LEU A 32 -7.23 -39.43 -23.95
N GLY A 33 -6.51 -39.19 -22.85
CA GLY A 33 -6.26 -40.20 -21.81
C GLY A 33 -5.36 -41.36 -22.26
N ILE A 34 -4.70 -41.24 -23.42
CA ILE A 34 -3.81 -42.26 -23.96
C ILE A 34 -2.43 -42.10 -23.31
N LYS A 35 -1.87 -43.21 -22.84
CA LYS A 35 -0.56 -43.23 -22.17
C LYS A 35 0.41 -44.14 -22.89
N ASN A 36 1.70 -43.99 -22.58
CA ASN A 36 2.79 -44.85 -23.07
C ASN A 36 2.92 -44.87 -24.61
N VAL A 37 2.59 -43.75 -25.27
CA VAL A 37 2.70 -43.62 -26.72
C VAL A 37 4.16 -43.32 -27.08
N PRO A 38 4.85 -44.14 -27.88
CA PRO A 38 6.23 -43.86 -28.25
C PRO A 38 6.37 -42.50 -28.95
N ILE A 39 7.36 -41.72 -28.54
CA ILE A 39 7.68 -40.42 -29.14
C ILE A 39 9.15 -40.36 -29.55
N ALA A 40 9.44 -39.71 -30.68
CA ALA A 40 10.81 -39.56 -31.15
C ALA A 40 11.66 -38.75 -30.14
N PRO A 41 12.90 -39.19 -29.82
CA PRO A 41 13.77 -38.50 -28.86
C PRO A 41 14.00 -37.01 -29.17
N LYS A 42 14.02 -36.66 -30.46
CA LYS A 42 14.15 -35.27 -30.93
C LYS A 42 13.11 -34.33 -30.30
N TYR A 43 11.88 -34.78 -30.11
CA TYR A 43 10.87 -33.91 -29.50
C TYR A 43 11.15 -33.66 -28.02
N ALA A 44 11.66 -34.65 -27.29
CA ALA A 44 12.04 -34.49 -25.91
C ALA A 44 13.26 -33.56 -25.74
N SER A 45 14.20 -33.57 -26.69
CA SER A 45 15.36 -32.66 -26.70
C SER A 45 15.01 -31.24 -27.14
N ASP A 46 14.20 -31.11 -28.18
CA ASP A 46 13.87 -29.80 -28.77
C ASP A 46 12.86 -29.04 -27.89
N PHE A 47 12.06 -29.76 -27.09
CA PHE A 47 11.00 -29.20 -26.25
C PHE A 47 11.08 -29.76 -24.82
N GLU A 48 12.07 -29.30 -24.04
CA GLU A 48 12.33 -29.79 -22.67
C GLU A 48 11.11 -29.77 -21.75
N ARG A 49 10.16 -28.84 -21.96
CA ARG A 49 8.91 -28.75 -21.18
C ARG A 49 8.00 -29.98 -21.31
N LEU A 50 8.14 -30.77 -22.38
CA LEU A 50 7.47 -32.06 -22.48
C LEU A 50 7.84 -32.95 -21.29
N LEU A 51 9.10 -32.90 -20.82
CA LEU A 51 9.60 -33.69 -19.70
C LEU A 51 9.21 -33.14 -18.31
N GLY A 52 8.79 -31.88 -18.24
CA GLY A 52 8.55 -31.14 -16.99
C GLY A 52 7.10 -31.05 -16.52
N GLY A 53 6.16 -31.78 -17.13
CA GLY A 53 4.72 -31.71 -16.80
C GLY A 53 3.80 -31.46 -17.99
N GLY A 54 4.38 -31.35 -19.19
CA GLY A 54 3.70 -31.38 -20.46
C GLY A 54 3.17 -30.05 -20.97
N ILE A 55 3.09 -29.92 -22.29
CA ILE A 55 2.72 -28.70 -23.01
C ILE A 55 1.62 -28.96 -24.03
N TRP A 56 0.85 -27.92 -24.35
CA TRP A 56 -0.19 -28.00 -25.39
C TRP A 56 0.45 -28.12 -26.77
N CYS A 57 0.07 -29.16 -27.50
CA CYS A 57 0.59 -29.47 -28.82
C CYS A 57 -0.54 -29.74 -29.80
N ILE A 58 -0.34 -29.35 -31.06
CA ILE A 58 -1.03 -29.93 -32.20
C ILE A 58 -0.29 -31.23 -32.52
N VAL A 59 -0.98 -32.35 -32.36
CA VAL A 59 -0.43 -33.69 -32.59
C VAL A 59 -1.15 -34.35 -33.75
N GLN A 60 -0.38 -34.78 -34.73
CA GLN A 60 -0.84 -35.69 -35.77
C GLN A 60 -0.60 -37.11 -35.30
N LEU A 61 -1.70 -37.83 -35.09
CA LEU A 61 -1.73 -39.22 -34.66
C LEU A 61 -2.01 -40.13 -35.85
N GLU A 62 -1.32 -41.25 -35.89
CA GLU A 62 -1.58 -42.37 -36.79
C GLU A 62 -1.94 -43.61 -35.96
N TYR A 63 -2.69 -44.51 -36.57
CA TYR A 63 -3.07 -45.77 -35.94
C TYR A 63 -2.57 -46.95 -36.76
N TYR A 64 -1.72 -47.77 -36.14
CA TYR A 64 -1.21 -49.00 -36.71
C TYR A 64 -1.21 -50.10 -35.66
N TYR A 65 -2.02 -51.12 -35.87
CA TYR A 65 -2.08 -52.29 -35.00
C TYR A 65 -1.25 -53.42 -35.59
N ASP A 66 -0.23 -53.88 -34.85
CA ASP A 66 0.61 -55.00 -35.24
C ASP A 66 0.04 -56.30 -34.68
N GLU A 67 -0.39 -57.22 -35.56
CA GLU A 67 -0.94 -58.51 -35.13
C GLU A 67 0.12 -59.44 -34.49
N ALA A 68 1.40 -59.22 -34.79
CA ALA A 68 2.52 -60.00 -34.25
C ALA A 68 2.95 -59.55 -32.85
N ASP A 69 2.70 -58.28 -32.50
CA ASP A 69 3.00 -57.71 -31.18
C ASP A 69 1.75 -57.05 -30.57
N LYS A 70 0.93 -57.89 -29.93
CA LYS A 70 -0.30 -57.47 -29.25
C LYS A 70 -0.07 -56.58 -28.03
N SER A 71 1.18 -56.47 -27.55
CA SER A 71 1.52 -55.65 -26.39
C SER A 71 1.82 -54.19 -26.76
N ARG A 72 2.07 -53.94 -28.05
CA ARG A 72 2.40 -52.62 -28.56
C ARG A 72 1.16 -51.72 -28.63
N ILE A 73 1.31 -50.50 -28.13
CA ILE A 73 0.30 -49.46 -28.29
C ILE A 73 0.18 -49.08 -29.78
N PRO A 74 -1.04 -49.07 -30.34
CA PRO A 74 -1.23 -48.88 -31.77
C PRO A 74 -1.20 -47.41 -32.21
N PHE A 75 -1.04 -46.47 -31.28
CA PHE A 75 -0.97 -45.04 -31.56
C PHE A 75 0.48 -44.63 -31.87
N ILE A 76 0.65 -43.85 -32.94
CA ILE A 76 1.95 -43.33 -33.38
C ILE A 76 1.84 -41.81 -33.51
N ILE A 77 2.81 -41.08 -32.96
CA ILE A 77 2.94 -39.64 -33.15
C ILE A 77 3.76 -39.39 -34.41
N SER A 78 3.11 -39.01 -35.51
CA SER A 78 3.83 -38.70 -36.77
C SER A 78 4.36 -37.27 -36.78
N LYS A 79 3.61 -36.32 -36.21
CA LYS A 79 4.05 -34.93 -36.05
C LYS A 79 3.58 -34.36 -34.72
N LEU A 80 4.48 -33.66 -34.03
CA LEU A 80 4.15 -32.89 -32.84
C LEU A 80 4.62 -31.46 -33.04
N THR A 81 3.70 -30.51 -32.93
CA THR A 81 3.97 -29.07 -33.02
C THR A 81 3.47 -28.41 -31.75
N PRO A 82 4.36 -27.92 -30.86
CA PRO A 82 3.94 -27.15 -29.70
C PRO A 82 3.11 -25.94 -30.13
N ILE A 83 2.00 -25.72 -29.44
CA ILE A 83 1.23 -24.47 -29.55
C ILE A 83 1.92 -23.37 -28.74
N GLN A 84 2.61 -23.77 -27.66
CA GLN A 84 3.42 -22.89 -26.81
C GLN A 84 4.77 -22.60 -27.48
N MET A 85 5.28 -21.37 -27.35
CA MET A 85 6.52 -20.97 -28.00
C MET A 85 7.70 -21.86 -27.59
N PRO A 86 8.50 -22.40 -28.55
CA PRO A 86 9.62 -23.28 -28.25
C PRO A 86 10.71 -22.62 -27.40
N ASN A 87 11.06 -21.36 -27.71
CA ASN A 87 12.04 -20.55 -27.01
C ASN A 87 11.66 -19.06 -27.12
N LEU A 88 11.94 -18.28 -26.08
CA LEU A 88 11.81 -16.83 -26.06
C LEU A 88 13.13 -16.19 -26.53
N ASP A 89 13.08 -15.36 -27.56
CA ASP A 89 14.22 -14.48 -27.91
C ASP A 89 14.03 -13.12 -27.26
N MET A 90 14.81 -12.85 -26.21
CA MET A 90 14.76 -11.57 -25.54
C MET A 90 15.20 -10.42 -26.45
N ASN A 91 16.14 -10.63 -27.37
CA ASN A 91 16.61 -9.54 -28.23
C ASN A 91 15.49 -9.00 -29.11
N GLU A 92 14.62 -9.88 -29.62
CA GLU A 92 13.42 -9.49 -30.37
C GLU A 92 12.50 -8.59 -29.54
N VAL A 93 12.32 -8.91 -28.25
CA VAL A 93 11.50 -8.08 -27.34
C VAL A 93 12.13 -6.70 -27.15
N LEU A 94 13.45 -6.62 -26.94
CA LEU A 94 14.15 -5.36 -26.69
C LEU A 94 14.18 -4.48 -27.96
N GLU A 95 14.43 -5.07 -29.12
CA GLU A 95 14.36 -4.37 -30.41
C GLU A 95 12.94 -3.96 -30.76
N GLY A 96 11.95 -4.79 -30.42
CA GLY A 96 10.53 -4.46 -30.52
C GLY A 96 10.19 -3.25 -29.67
N ARG A 97 10.59 -3.27 -28.38
CA ARG A 97 10.39 -2.16 -27.43
C ARG A 97 10.94 -0.84 -27.96
N ASP A 98 12.09 -0.84 -28.62
CA ASP A 98 12.72 0.36 -29.20
C ASP A 98 11.86 1.03 -30.29
N LYS A 99 10.90 0.32 -30.88
CA LYS A 99 9.99 0.84 -31.93
C LYS A 99 8.75 1.53 -31.37
N PHE A 100 8.54 1.49 -30.05
CA PHE A 100 7.37 2.09 -29.39
C PHE A 100 7.79 3.25 -28.50
N THR A 101 6.93 4.26 -28.42
CA THR A 101 6.97 5.24 -27.33
C THR A 101 6.64 4.57 -25.99
N LYS A 102 6.91 5.26 -24.88
CA LYS A 102 6.57 4.79 -23.52
C LYS A 102 5.08 4.43 -23.42
N GLU A 103 4.21 5.32 -23.87
CA GLU A 103 2.75 5.16 -23.77
C GLU A 103 2.23 4.01 -24.63
N GLU A 104 2.70 3.90 -25.89
CA GLU A 104 2.30 2.80 -26.77
C GLU A 104 2.75 1.45 -26.22
N TRP A 105 3.94 1.38 -25.62
CA TRP A 105 4.43 0.15 -24.99
C TRP A 105 3.57 -0.26 -23.78
N ILE A 106 3.21 0.70 -22.93
CA ILE A 106 2.28 0.47 -21.81
C ILE A 106 0.95 -0.05 -22.34
N ASP A 107 0.43 0.52 -23.42
CA ASP A 107 -0.82 0.09 -24.05
C ASP A 107 -0.73 -1.35 -24.57
N VAL A 108 0.40 -1.74 -25.18
CA VAL A 108 0.66 -3.12 -25.59
C VAL A 108 0.64 -4.07 -24.40
N LEU A 109 1.30 -3.74 -23.30
CA LEU A 109 1.30 -4.57 -22.09
C LEU A 109 -0.11 -4.74 -21.51
N LEU A 110 -0.88 -3.65 -21.44
CA LEU A 110 -2.25 -3.68 -20.95
C LEU A 110 -3.18 -4.50 -21.84
N ARG A 111 -3.07 -4.38 -23.16
CA ARG A 111 -3.81 -5.24 -24.11
C ARG A 111 -3.43 -6.71 -23.95
N SER A 112 -2.15 -6.99 -23.69
CA SER A 112 -1.65 -8.35 -23.47
C SER A 112 -2.22 -9.01 -22.21
N ILE A 113 -2.71 -8.23 -21.24
CA ILE A 113 -3.47 -8.73 -20.08
C ILE A 113 -4.99 -8.59 -20.23
N GLY A 114 -5.46 -8.27 -21.45
CA GLY A 114 -6.87 -8.19 -21.82
C GLY A 114 -7.56 -6.86 -21.52
N MET A 115 -6.82 -5.80 -21.20
CA MET A 115 -7.37 -4.49 -20.83
C MET A 115 -7.33 -3.51 -22.00
N GLU A 116 -8.39 -2.72 -22.21
CA GLU A 116 -8.45 -1.68 -23.23
C GLU A 116 -7.86 -0.35 -22.73
N PRO A 117 -6.65 0.05 -23.16
CA PRO A 117 -5.94 1.18 -22.56
C PRO A 117 -6.65 2.52 -22.75
N ALA A 118 -7.45 2.68 -23.81
CA ALA A 118 -8.21 3.89 -24.09
C ALA A 118 -9.30 4.20 -23.03
N LYS A 119 -9.64 3.24 -22.17
CA LYS A 119 -10.62 3.40 -21.09
C LYS A 119 -10.00 3.83 -19.75
N PHE A 120 -8.69 3.93 -19.69
CA PHE A 120 -7.94 4.19 -18.47
C PHE A 120 -7.12 5.47 -18.60
N ASP A 121 -7.15 6.28 -17.56
CA ASP A 121 -6.17 7.35 -17.41
C ASP A 121 -4.79 6.78 -17.03
N HIS A 122 -3.76 7.61 -17.11
CA HIS A 122 -2.39 7.20 -16.80
C HIS A 122 -2.25 6.61 -15.39
N ARG A 123 -3.02 7.13 -14.41
CA ARG A 123 -2.99 6.64 -13.02
C ARG A 123 -3.45 5.19 -12.94
N VAL A 124 -4.58 4.86 -13.56
CA VAL A 124 -5.10 3.49 -13.58
C VAL A 124 -4.18 2.57 -14.38
N LYS A 125 -3.59 3.04 -15.49
CA LYS A 125 -2.58 2.25 -16.23
C LYS A 125 -1.40 1.84 -15.33
N MET A 126 -0.85 2.78 -14.53
CA MET A 126 0.23 2.47 -13.58
C MET A 126 -0.20 1.48 -12.49
N LEU A 127 -1.42 1.58 -11.97
CA LEU A 127 -1.97 0.60 -11.01
C LEU A 127 -2.11 -0.80 -11.63
N LEU A 128 -2.51 -0.89 -12.90
CA LEU A 128 -2.62 -2.17 -13.61
C LEU A 128 -1.24 -2.78 -13.89
N LEU A 129 -0.24 -1.97 -14.26
CA LEU A 129 1.15 -2.43 -14.39
C LEU A 129 1.70 -2.93 -13.05
N ALA A 130 1.37 -2.25 -11.94
CA ALA A 130 1.82 -2.67 -10.62
C ALA A 130 1.31 -4.06 -10.21
N ARG A 131 0.14 -4.51 -10.72
CA ARG A 131 -0.33 -5.90 -10.54
C ARG A 131 0.56 -6.94 -11.23
N MET A 132 1.35 -6.55 -12.23
CA MET A 132 2.27 -7.45 -12.93
C MET A 132 3.65 -7.53 -12.27
N ILE A 133 3.99 -6.62 -11.35
CA ILE A 133 5.29 -6.61 -10.65
C ILE A 133 5.62 -7.97 -10.01
N PRO A 134 4.69 -8.65 -9.30
CA PRO A 134 4.94 -9.98 -8.75
C PRO A 134 5.42 -11.03 -9.76
N LEU A 135 5.13 -10.84 -11.05
CA LEU A 135 5.53 -11.74 -12.14
C LEU A 135 6.94 -11.42 -12.67
N VAL A 136 7.43 -10.19 -12.55
CA VAL A 136 8.76 -9.74 -13.04
C VAL A 136 9.81 -9.51 -11.96
N GLU A 137 9.39 -9.45 -10.69
CA GLU A 137 10.26 -9.18 -9.55
C GLU A 137 10.20 -10.33 -8.54
N ASN A 138 11.37 -10.74 -8.03
CA ASN A 138 11.46 -11.87 -7.11
C ASN A 138 11.05 -11.46 -5.69
N ASN A 139 10.29 -12.33 -5.03
CA ASN A 139 9.87 -12.15 -3.64
C ASN A 139 9.24 -10.75 -3.42
N PHE A 140 8.32 -10.35 -4.30
CA PHE A 140 7.61 -9.08 -4.20
C PHE A 140 6.26 -9.25 -3.48
N ASN A 141 6.22 -8.79 -2.24
CA ASN A 141 5.01 -8.81 -1.42
C ASN A 141 4.06 -7.65 -1.75
N LEU A 142 2.88 -7.95 -2.29
CA LEU A 142 1.87 -6.97 -2.69
C LEU A 142 0.54 -7.24 -1.99
N CYS A 143 -0.10 -6.18 -1.51
CA CYS A 143 -1.48 -6.22 -1.03
C CYS A 143 -2.37 -5.34 -1.92
N GLU A 144 -3.49 -5.89 -2.40
CA GLU A 144 -4.52 -5.14 -3.12
C GLU A 144 -5.88 -5.35 -2.46
N LEU A 145 -6.41 -4.31 -1.83
CA LEU A 145 -7.77 -4.29 -1.31
C LEU A 145 -8.60 -3.24 -2.04
N GLY A 146 -9.83 -3.58 -2.38
CA GLY A 146 -10.74 -2.67 -3.07
C GLY A 146 -12.11 -3.28 -3.32
N PRO A 147 -13.03 -2.57 -4.00
CA PRO A 147 -14.36 -3.06 -4.28
C PRO A 147 -14.35 -4.32 -5.16
N ARG A 148 -15.45 -5.07 -5.13
CA ARG A 148 -15.67 -6.22 -6.03
C ARG A 148 -15.79 -5.76 -7.49
N GLY A 149 -15.36 -6.60 -8.42
CA GLY A 149 -15.53 -6.36 -9.86
C GLY A 149 -14.43 -5.51 -10.51
N THR A 150 -13.27 -5.37 -9.88
CA THR A 150 -12.09 -4.65 -10.43
C THR A 150 -11.02 -5.59 -11.01
N GLY A 151 -11.33 -6.89 -11.13
CA GLY A 151 -10.45 -7.91 -11.73
C GLY A 151 -9.14 -8.19 -10.99
N LYS A 152 -9.08 -7.93 -9.67
CA LYS A 152 -7.87 -8.08 -8.83
C LYS A 152 -7.17 -9.43 -8.97
N SER A 153 -7.93 -10.52 -9.06
CA SER A 153 -7.40 -11.89 -9.10
C SER A 153 -7.09 -12.37 -10.53
N HIS A 154 -7.46 -11.62 -11.57
CA HIS A 154 -7.34 -12.04 -12.98
C HIS A 154 -5.89 -12.26 -13.40
N VAL A 155 -5.01 -11.29 -13.09
CA VAL A 155 -3.59 -11.35 -13.49
C VAL A 155 -2.91 -12.62 -12.95
N TYR A 156 -3.14 -12.95 -11.69
CA TYR A 156 -2.50 -14.09 -11.02
C TYR A 156 -3.11 -15.45 -11.37
N LYS A 157 -4.26 -15.46 -12.05
CA LYS A 157 -4.96 -16.67 -12.44
C LYS A 157 -4.80 -17.00 -13.92
N GLU A 158 -4.85 -15.99 -14.78
CA GLU A 158 -4.99 -16.18 -16.22
C GLU A 158 -3.75 -15.76 -17.01
N ILE A 159 -2.82 -14.97 -16.45
CA ILE A 159 -1.71 -14.38 -17.23
C ILE A 159 -0.41 -15.19 -17.20
N SER A 160 -0.17 -15.96 -16.14
CA SER A 160 1.06 -16.76 -16.02
C SER A 160 0.73 -18.19 -15.63
N PRO A 161 1.23 -19.20 -16.37
CA PRO A 161 1.18 -20.59 -15.93
C PRO A 161 2.13 -20.87 -14.76
N ASN A 162 2.95 -19.88 -14.36
CA ASN A 162 3.85 -19.94 -13.21
C ASN A 162 3.30 -19.14 -12.01
N SER A 163 2.01 -18.78 -12.00
CA SER A 163 1.33 -18.27 -10.81
C SER A 163 0.21 -19.19 -10.33
N ILE A 164 -0.01 -19.23 -9.01
CA ILE A 164 -1.11 -19.98 -8.40
C ILE A 164 -1.99 -19.05 -7.57
N LEU A 165 -3.30 -19.17 -7.75
CA LEU A 165 -4.32 -18.52 -6.93
C LEU A 165 -4.85 -19.51 -5.88
N VAL A 166 -4.59 -19.23 -4.61
CA VAL A 166 -5.08 -20.01 -3.46
C VAL A 166 -6.42 -19.42 -3.04
N SER A 167 -7.52 -20.11 -3.34
CA SER A 167 -8.88 -19.73 -2.97
C SER A 167 -9.38 -20.54 -1.76
N GLY A 168 -10.22 -19.92 -0.92
CA GLY A 168 -10.95 -20.64 0.15
C GLY A 168 -10.28 -20.67 1.52
N GLY A 169 -9.25 -19.83 1.75
CA GLY A 169 -8.79 -19.45 3.09
C GLY A 169 -8.04 -20.50 3.91
N GLN A 170 -8.27 -21.80 3.69
CA GLN A 170 -7.59 -22.87 4.42
C GLN A 170 -6.32 -23.31 3.70
N THR A 171 -5.17 -22.88 4.22
CA THR A 171 -3.87 -23.40 3.81
C THR A 171 -3.11 -23.97 5.01
N THR A 172 -2.11 -24.79 4.75
CA THR A 172 -1.22 -25.34 5.77
C THR A 172 0.21 -24.93 5.47
N VAL A 173 1.05 -24.89 6.51
CA VAL A 173 2.48 -24.56 6.31
C VAL A 173 3.15 -25.59 5.41
N ALA A 174 2.71 -26.86 5.48
CA ALA A 174 3.22 -27.92 4.62
C ALA A 174 2.91 -27.69 3.13
N ASN A 175 1.72 -27.20 2.81
CA ASN A 175 1.35 -26.89 1.44
C ASN A 175 2.11 -25.67 0.92
N LEU A 176 2.19 -24.61 1.74
CA LEU A 176 2.80 -23.36 1.31
C LEU A 176 4.33 -23.43 1.23
N PHE A 177 4.99 -24.03 2.22
CA PHE A 177 6.45 -23.97 2.38
C PHE A 177 7.18 -25.29 2.17
N TYR A 178 6.97 -26.27 3.04
CA TYR A 178 7.70 -27.54 2.96
C TYR A 178 7.00 -28.67 3.69
N ASN A 179 6.78 -29.79 3.02
CA ASN A 179 6.20 -30.98 3.62
C ASN A 179 7.30 -31.88 4.20
N MET A 180 7.34 -32.00 5.53
CA MET A 180 8.33 -32.82 6.25
C MET A 180 8.16 -34.33 6.01
N ALA A 181 6.94 -34.80 5.78
CA ALA A 181 6.66 -36.23 5.59
C ALA A 181 7.23 -36.74 4.26
N ASN A 182 7.06 -35.96 3.19
CA ASN A 182 7.48 -36.34 1.83
C ASN A 182 8.75 -35.64 1.36
N ARG A 183 9.33 -34.73 2.17
CA ARG A 183 10.52 -33.91 1.85
C ARG A 183 10.39 -33.07 0.58
N THR A 184 9.19 -32.60 0.27
CA THR A 184 8.90 -31.78 -0.92
C THR A 184 8.71 -30.31 -0.56
N VAL A 185 9.24 -29.42 -1.41
CA VAL A 185 8.99 -27.97 -1.30
C VAL A 185 7.54 -27.68 -1.69
N GLY A 186 6.91 -26.77 -0.95
CA GLY A 186 5.55 -26.32 -1.17
C GLY A 186 5.44 -25.30 -2.29
N LEU A 187 4.31 -24.62 -2.34
CA LEU A 187 3.97 -23.68 -3.43
C LEU A 187 5.04 -22.62 -3.67
N VAL A 188 5.66 -22.05 -2.61
CA VAL A 188 6.66 -20.98 -2.79
C VAL A 188 7.91 -21.42 -3.53
N GLY A 189 8.21 -22.73 -3.61
CA GLY A 189 9.34 -23.23 -4.39
C GLY A 189 8.96 -23.72 -5.79
N MET A 190 7.66 -23.78 -6.12
CA MET A 190 7.17 -24.28 -7.41
C MET A 190 6.65 -23.17 -8.33
N TRP A 191 6.27 -22.02 -7.76
CA TRP A 191 5.59 -20.94 -8.47
C TRP A 191 6.38 -19.63 -8.39
N ASP A 192 6.28 -18.78 -9.41
CA ASP A 192 6.86 -17.43 -9.42
C ASP A 192 6.04 -16.46 -8.57
N CYS A 193 4.74 -16.73 -8.41
CA CYS A 193 3.81 -15.92 -7.64
C CYS A 193 2.74 -16.81 -6.97
N VAL A 194 2.56 -16.63 -5.67
CA VAL A 194 1.49 -17.24 -4.88
C VAL A 194 0.53 -16.13 -4.44
N ALA A 195 -0.66 -16.12 -5.03
CA ALA A 195 -1.71 -15.15 -4.73
C ALA A 195 -2.78 -15.76 -3.82
N PHE A 196 -3.16 -15.06 -2.76
CA PHE A 196 -4.25 -15.41 -1.87
C PHE A 196 -5.49 -14.60 -2.26
N ASP A 197 -6.51 -15.30 -2.73
CA ASP A 197 -7.82 -14.70 -2.98
C ASP A 197 -8.62 -14.69 -1.68
N GLU A 198 -9.34 -13.60 -1.43
CA GLU A 198 -10.09 -13.38 -0.19
C GLU A 198 -9.24 -13.45 1.09
N VAL A 199 -8.38 -12.44 1.30
CA VAL A 199 -7.51 -12.34 2.48
C VAL A 199 -8.22 -12.57 3.83
N ALA A 200 -9.49 -12.15 3.95
CA ALA A 200 -10.30 -12.33 5.15
C ALA A 200 -10.48 -13.80 5.55
N GLY A 201 -10.40 -14.72 4.59
CA GLY A 201 -10.54 -16.16 4.82
C GLY A 201 -9.25 -16.84 5.28
N ILE A 202 -8.10 -16.17 5.24
CA ILE A 202 -6.81 -16.81 5.52
C ILE A 202 -6.79 -17.35 6.96
N ASN A 203 -6.70 -18.67 7.08
CA ASN A 203 -6.58 -19.37 8.35
C ASN A 203 -5.52 -20.48 8.23
N PHE A 204 -4.49 -20.39 9.06
CA PHE A 204 -3.46 -21.41 9.15
C PHE A 204 -3.82 -22.43 10.23
N LYS A 205 -3.85 -23.71 9.87
CA LYS A 205 -4.04 -24.80 10.86
C LYS A 205 -2.88 -24.86 11.86
N ASP A 206 -1.68 -24.51 11.41
CA ASP A 206 -0.46 -24.49 12.23
C ASP A 206 -0.25 -23.10 12.84
N LYS A 207 0.04 -23.03 14.15
CA LYS A 207 0.25 -21.76 14.86
C LYS A 207 1.46 -20.96 14.34
N ASP A 208 2.46 -21.65 13.80
CA ASP A 208 3.72 -21.04 13.36
C ASP A 208 3.68 -20.52 11.91
N GLY A 209 2.55 -20.71 11.19
CA GLY A 209 2.49 -20.41 9.76
C GLY A 209 2.69 -18.94 9.41
N ILE A 210 2.16 -18.04 10.24
CA ILE A 210 2.36 -16.59 10.08
C ILE A 210 3.83 -16.22 10.31
N GLN A 211 4.49 -16.84 11.29
CA GLN A 211 5.90 -16.57 11.59
C GLN A 211 6.82 -16.99 10.45
N ILE A 212 6.63 -18.19 9.89
CA ILE A 212 7.41 -18.67 8.75
C ILE A 212 7.18 -17.78 7.52
N MET A 213 5.94 -17.33 7.33
CA MET A 213 5.59 -16.40 6.26
C MET A 213 6.27 -15.04 6.42
N LYS A 214 6.38 -14.50 7.64
CA LYS A 214 7.16 -13.30 7.91
C LYS A 214 8.62 -13.48 7.52
N ASP A 215 9.25 -14.58 7.92
CA ASP A 215 10.66 -14.83 7.62
C ASP A 215 10.86 -14.88 6.08
N TYR A 216 10.00 -15.65 5.39
CA TYR A 216 10.02 -15.73 3.92
C TYR A 216 9.78 -14.40 3.22
N MET A 217 8.82 -13.60 3.67
CA MET A 217 8.52 -12.30 3.07
C MET A 217 9.68 -11.32 3.24
N ALA A 218 10.52 -11.47 4.27
CA ALA A 218 11.67 -10.60 4.50
C ALA A 218 12.90 -11.00 3.68
N SER A 219 13.22 -12.30 3.60
CA SER A 219 14.49 -12.78 3.03
C SER A 219 14.35 -13.57 1.72
N GLY A 220 13.14 -13.98 1.33
CA GLY A 220 12.96 -14.99 0.29
C GLY A 220 13.42 -16.40 0.71
N SER A 221 13.71 -16.60 2.00
CA SER A 221 14.15 -17.86 2.55
C SER A 221 13.31 -18.25 3.75
N PHE A 222 13.20 -19.55 4.02
CA PHE A 222 12.51 -20.03 5.20
C PHE A 222 13.23 -21.21 5.82
N SER A 223 13.18 -21.27 7.16
CA SER A 223 13.77 -22.36 7.94
C SER A 223 12.69 -23.35 8.35
N ARG A 224 12.82 -24.60 7.89
CA ARG A 224 11.94 -25.68 8.35
C ARG A 224 12.70 -27.00 8.40
N GLY A 225 12.87 -27.56 9.60
CA GLY A 225 13.72 -28.72 9.82
C GLY A 225 15.16 -28.32 10.14
N LYS A 226 16.15 -28.94 9.47
CA LYS A 226 17.59 -28.69 9.70
C LYS A 226 18.26 -27.80 8.65
N GLU A 227 17.55 -27.40 7.60
CA GLU A 227 18.11 -26.65 6.47
C GLU A 227 17.24 -25.43 6.15
N GLU A 228 17.91 -24.34 5.79
CA GLU A 228 17.29 -23.15 5.21
C GLU A 228 17.05 -23.38 3.71
N LYS A 229 15.86 -23.01 3.22
CA LYS A 229 15.48 -23.15 1.82
C LYS A 229 15.18 -21.78 1.23
N ASN A 230 15.78 -21.51 0.07
CA ASN A 230 15.52 -20.30 -0.71
C ASN A 230 14.40 -20.55 -1.72
N ALA A 231 13.57 -19.54 -1.94
CA ALA A 231 12.52 -19.52 -2.95
C ALA A 231 12.36 -18.10 -3.50
N SER A 232 11.86 -17.97 -4.73
CA SER A 232 11.74 -16.68 -5.42
C SER A 232 10.30 -16.19 -5.52
N ALA A 233 9.31 -16.99 -5.09
CA ALA A 233 7.90 -16.67 -5.25
C ALA A 233 7.52 -15.33 -4.59
N SER A 234 6.82 -14.50 -5.34
CA SER A 234 6.15 -13.30 -4.83
C SER A 234 4.88 -13.69 -4.08
N MET A 235 4.53 -12.96 -3.02
CA MET A 235 3.29 -13.16 -2.28
C MET A 235 2.31 -12.03 -2.57
N VAL A 236 1.11 -12.39 -3.02
CA VAL A 236 0.06 -11.41 -3.32
C VAL A 236 -1.15 -11.67 -2.46
N PHE A 237 -1.70 -10.61 -1.88
CA PHE A 237 -2.85 -10.67 -1.00
C PHE A 237 -3.99 -9.83 -1.58
N VAL A 238 -5.06 -10.50 -2.02
CA VAL A 238 -6.19 -9.84 -2.70
C VAL A 238 -7.43 -9.90 -1.82
N GLY A 239 -8.05 -8.74 -1.58
CA GLY A 239 -9.20 -8.65 -0.70
C GLY A 239 -10.24 -7.61 -1.09
N ASN A 240 -11.36 -7.67 -0.39
CA ASN A 240 -12.47 -6.75 -0.59
C ASN A 240 -12.57 -5.77 0.58
N ILE A 241 -12.80 -4.49 0.26
CA ILE A 241 -13.21 -3.50 1.25
C ILE A 241 -14.73 -3.34 1.14
N ASN A 242 -15.44 -3.61 2.24
CA ASN A 242 -16.91 -3.59 2.27
C ASN A 242 -17.50 -2.22 2.66
N GLN A 243 -16.65 -1.28 3.11
CA GLN A 243 -17.04 0.08 3.49
C GLN A 243 -16.24 1.12 2.71
N SER A 244 -16.68 2.38 2.69
CA SER A 244 -15.91 3.45 2.04
C SER A 244 -14.55 3.65 2.72
N VAL A 245 -13.52 3.93 1.93
CA VAL A 245 -12.15 4.18 2.41
C VAL A 245 -12.11 5.30 3.45
N ASP A 246 -12.87 6.38 3.26
CA ASP A 246 -12.95 7.49 4.22
C ASP A 246 -13.44 7.06 5.62
N VAL A 247 -14.42 6.15 5.66
CA VAL A 247 -14.92 5.61 6.93
C VAL A 247 -13.86 4.70 7.55
N LEU A 248 -13.28 3.80 6.77
CA LEU A 248 -12.23 2.88 7.25
C LEU A 248 -11.03 3.64 7.83
N LEU A 249 -10.60 4.73 7.20
CA LEU A 249 -9.49 5.55 7.66
C LEU A 249 -9.80 6.31 8.97
N LYS A 250 -11.08 6.60 9.24
CA LYS A 250 -11.54 7.25 10.48
C LYS A 250 -11.79 6.27 11.63
N THR A 251 -12.19 5.04 11.31
CA THR A 251 -12.57 4.04 12.33
C THR A 251 -11.49 3.01 12.63
N SER A 252 -10.57 2.74 11.69
CA SER A 252 -9.54 1.69 11.77
C SER A 252 -8.37 2.02 10.80
N HIS A 253 -7.88 1.04 10.06
CA HIS A 253 -6.78 1.13 9.09
C HIS A 253 -7.07 0.36 7.79
N LEU A 254 -6.30 0.62 6.72
CA LEU A 254 -6.52 -0.01 5.41
C LEU A 254 -6.29 -1.53 5.39
N PHE A 255 -5.61 -2.11 6.39
CA PHE A 255 -5.42 -3.56 6.52
C PHE A 255 -6.52 -4.30 7.31
N ASP A 256 -7.54 -3.59 7.81
CA ASP A 256 -8.64 -4.16 8.61
C ASP A 256 -9.36 -5.37 7.97
N PRO A 257 -9.47 -5.50 6.63
CA PRO A 257 -10.04 -6.70 6.02
C PRO A 257 -9.24 -8.00 6.20
N PHE A 258 -8.03 -7.97 6.73
CA PHE A 258 -7.28 -9.19 7.06
C PHE A 258 -7.86 -9.87 8.31
N PRO A 259 -7.57 -11.17 8.54
CA PRO A 259 -7.96 -11.85 9.77
C PRO A 259 -7.34 -11.16 10.99
N ASP A 260 -8.04 -11.15 12.14
CA ASP A 260 -7.59 -10.47 13.37
C ASP A 260 -6.15 -10.86 13.79
N ALA A 261 -5.77 -12.12 13.55
CA ALA A 261 -4.43 -12.65 13.83
C ALA A 261 -3.31 -11.99 13.00
N MET A 262 -3.65 -11.28 11.92
CA MET A 262 -2.74 -10.57 11.04
C MET A 262 -3.02 -9.07 11.01
N ALA A 263 -4.29 -8.64 11.06
CA ALA A 263 -4.71 -7.25 10.85
C ALA A 263 -3.97 -6.25 11.76
N TYR A 264 -3.61 -6.66 12.97
CA TYR A 264 -2.89 -5.84 13.96
C TYR A 264 -1.41 -6.24 14.13
N ASP A 265 -0.88 -7.10 13.26
CA ASP A 265 0.50 -7.56 13.30
C ASP A 265 1.40 -6.63 12.46
N SER A 266 1.93 -5.60 13.12
CA SER A 266 2.81 -4.61 12.46
C SER A 266 4.03 -5.27 11.80
N ALA A 267 4.59 -6.32 12.40
CA ALA A 267 5.74 -7.03 11.86
C ALA A 267 5.41 -7.76 10.55
N PHE A 268 4.18 -8.26 10.39
CA PHE A 268 3.73 -8.85 9.13
C PHE A 268 3.65 -7.79 8.02
N PHE A 269 2.91 -6.70 8.26
CA PHE A 269 2.69 -5.68 7.23
C PHE A 269 3.92 -4.84 6.91
N ASP A 270 4.88 -4.72 7.84
CA ASP A 270 6.16 -4.05 7.55
C ASP A 270 6.99 -4.77 6.47
N ARG A 271 6.67 -6.04 6.16
CA ARG A 271 7.26 -6.80 5.05
C ARG A 271 6.50 -6.66 3.72
N MET A 272 5.39 -5.91 3.67
CA MET A 272 4.68 -5.61 2.43
C MET A 272 5.40 -4.54 1.63
N HIS A 273 5.79 -4.80 0.39
CA HIS A 273 6.46 -3.78 -0.40
C HIS A 273 5.48 -2.74 -0.95
N CYS A 274 4.25 -3.17 -1.28
CA CYS A 274 3.27 -2.33 -1.95
C CYS A 274 1.86 -2.54 -1.39
N TYR A 275 1.17 -1.44 -1.09
CA TYR A 275 -0.28 -1.39 -0.99
C TYR A 275 -0.85 -0.79 -2.28
N LEU A 276 -1.58 -1.59 -3.06
CA LEU A 276 -2.27 -1.16 -4.26
C LEU A 276 -3.71 -0.70 -3.91
N PRO A 277 -4.07 0.58 -4.15
CA PRO A 277 -5.40 1.10 -3.83
C PRO A 277 -6.44 0.62 -4.85
N GLY A 278 -6.98 -0.59 -4.64
CA GLY A 278 -7.92 -1.21 -5.57
C GLY A 278 -9.23 -0.45 -5.75
N TRP A 279 -9.52 0.55 -4.91
CA TRP A 279 -10.65 1.47 -5.05
C TRP A 279 -10.46 2.57 -6.10
N GLU A 280 -9.22 2.85 -6.52
CA GLU A 280 -8.95 3.76 -7.64
C GLU A 280 -9.21 3.09 -9.00
N ILE A 281 -9.17 1.75 -9.05
CA ILE A 281 -9.46 0.99 -10.27
C ILE A 281 -10.97 0.90 -10.46
N PRO A 282 -11.50 1.35 -11.62
CA PRO A 282 -12.93 1.30 -11.88
C PRO A 282 -13.44 -0.14 -11.95
N LYS A 283 -14.71 -0.34 -11.60
CA LYS A 283 -15.37 -1.62 -11.82
C LYS A 283 -15.49 -1.88 -13.31
N TYR A 284 -15.02 -3.05 -13.74
CA TYR A 284 -14.96 -3.40 -15.15
C TYR A 284 -16.35 -3.54 -15.75
N ARG A 285 -16.47 -3.08 -16.98
CA ARG A 285 -17.61 -3.28 -17.88
C ARG A 285 -17.08 -3.93 -19.16
N PRO A 286 -17.94 -4.52 -20.01
CA PRO A 286 -17.49 -5.19 -21.22
C PRO A 286 -16.56 -4.34 -22.11
N ASP A 287 -16.74 -3.02 -22.14
CA ASP A 287 -15.91 -2.11 -22.93
C ASP A 287 -14.53 -1.81 -22.35
N PHE A 288 -14.22 -2.31 -21.15
CA PHE A 288 -12.89 -2.25 -20.53
C PHE A 288 -11.96 -3.37 -21.02
N PHE A 289 -12.51 -4.37 -21.71
CA PHE A 289 -11.74 -5.46 -22.28
C PHE A 289 -11.43 -5.18 -23.75
N THR A 290 -10.18 -5.43 -24.14
CA THR A 290 -9.75 -5.17 -25.51
C THR A 290 -10.13 -6.31 -26.45
N ASN A 291 -10.38 -5.97 -27.72
CA ASN A 291 -10.46 -6.94 -28.82
C ASN A 291 -9.30 -6.72 -29.82
N GLU A 292 -8.33 -5.89 -29.45
CA GLU A 292 -7.17 -5.55 -30.26
C GLU A 292 -6.00 -6.50 -29.99
N TYR A 293 -4.94 -6.39 -30.80
CA TYR A 293 -3.76 -7.22 -30.66
C TYR A 293 -2.96 -6.90 -29.40
N GLY A 294 -2.49 -7.96 -28.74
CA GLY A 294 -1.51 -7.95 -27.66
C GLY A 294 -0.65 -9.21 -27.75
N PHE A 295 0.31 -9.37 -26.83
CA PHE A 295 1.07 -10.61 -26.72
C PHE A 295 0.18 -11.76 -26.28
N ILE A 296 0.46 -12.95 -26.83
CA ILE A 296 -0.17 -14.18 -26.35
C ILE A 296 0.34 -14.45 -24.94
N THR A 297 -0.55 -14.89 -24.05
CA THR A 297 -0.30 -15.12 -22.62
C THR A 297 0.98 -15.92 -22.34
N ASP A 298 1.20 -17.02 -23.07
CA ASP A 298 2.40 -17.84 -22.88
C ASP A 298 3.69 -17.06 -23.17
N TYR A 299 3.71 -16.27 -24.25
CA TYR A 299 4.85 -15.42 -24.59
C TYR A 299 5.08 -14.33 -23.55
N LEU A 300 4.01 -13.63 -23.15
CA LEU A 300 4.07 -12.63 -22.09
C LEU A 300 4.63 -13.24 -20.81
N SER A 301 4.12 -14.40 -20.39
CA SER A 301 4.53 -15.04 -19.14
C SER A 301 6.02 -15.41 -19.11
N GLU A 302 6.57 -15.91 -20.23
CA GLU A 302 8.00 -16.21 -20.34
C GLU A 302 8.83 -14.94 -20.40
N PHE A 303 8.38 -13.93 -21.14
CA PHE A 303 9.01 -12.61 -21.16
C PHE A 303 9.12 -12.02 -19.75
N LEU A 304 8.03 -12.02 -18.98
CA LEU A 304 8.05 -11.53 -17.60
C LEU A 304 8.96 -12.38 -16.70
N ARG A 305 8.96 -13.70 -16.87
CA ARG A 305 9.82 -14.61 -16.08
C ARG A 305 11.30 -14.39 -16.38
N GLU A 306 11.67 -14.18 -17.63
CA GLU A 306 13.06 -13.91 -18.00
C GLU A 306 13.57 -12.60 -17.38
N LEU A 307 12.72 -11.56 -17.32
CA LEU A 307 13.03 -10.29 -16.65
C LEU A 307 13.30 -10.43 -15.14
N ARG A 308 12.85 -11.51 -14.49
CA ARG A 308 13.15 -11.79 -13.08
C ARG A 308 14.64 -12.03 -12.80
N LYS A 309 15.43 -12.36 -13.83
CA LYS A 309 16.87 -12.63 -13.70
C LYS A 309 17.72 -11.37 -13.61
N THR A 310 17.20 -10.24 -14.06
CA THR A 310 17.87 -8.93 -14.00
C THR A 310 17.32 -8.13 -12.82
N SER A 311 18.06 -7.15 -12.32
CA SER A 311 17.60 -6.22 -11.27
C SER A 311 17.89 -4.78 -11.68
N TYR A 312 16.94 -3.88 -11.43
CA TYR A 312 17.08 -2.44 -11.61
C TYR A 312 16.89 -1.69 -10.28
N ALA A 313 17.17 -2.35 -9.16
CA ALA A 313 17.02 -1.78 -7.80
C ALA A 313 17.83 -0.50 -7.60
N ASP A 314 18.97 -0.37 -8.29
CA ASP A 314 19.92 0.75 -8.14
C ASP A 314 19.78 1.82 -9.23
N SER A 315 18.74 1.70 -10.08
CA SER A 315 18.46 2.64 -11.18
C SER A 315 18.24 4.08 -10.72
N ILE A 316 17.76 4.27 -9.48
CA ILE A 316 17.52 5.59 -8.88
C ILE A 316 18.82 6.29 -8.48
N ASP A 317 19.89 5.57 -8.13
CA ASP A 317 21.07 6.13 -7.47
C ASP A 317 21.84 7.12 -8.34
N LYS A 318 21.72 6.96 -9.66
CA LYS A 318 22.29 7.90 -10.63
C LYS A 318 21.67 9.29 -10.50
N TYR A 319 20.36 9.38 -10.22
CA TYR A 319 19.59 10.61 -10.32
C TYR A 319 19.10 11.14 -8.98
N TYR A 320 18.81 10.26 -8.01
CA TYR A 320 18.13 10.59 -6.76
C TYR A 320 18.72 9.86 -5.56
N LYS A 321 18.49 10.41 -4.37
CA LYS A 321 18.68 9.76 -3.06
C LYS A 321 17.34 9.69 -2.34
N LEU A 322 17.14 8.65 -1.54
CA LEU A 322 15.93 8.55 -0.69
C LEU A 322 16.11 9.42 0.56
N GLY A 323 15.00 9.98 1.06
CA GLY A 323 14.96 10.76 2.29
C GLY A 323 15.28 9.95 3.55
N ASN A 324 15.53 10.65 4.65
CA ASN A 324 16.01 10.04 5.89
C ASN A 324 14.93 9.28 6.67
N ASP A 325 13.65 9.59 6.45
CA ASP A 325 12.50 8.92 7.11
C ASP A 325 12.29 7.47 6.59
N LEU A 326 13.00 7.05 5.53
CA LEU A 326 12.90 5.68 5.02
C LEU A 326 13.86 4.74 5.75
N ASN A 327 13.31 3.76 6.47
CA ASN A 327 14.12 2.70 7.07
C ASN A 327 14.60 1.68 6.01
N GLN A 328 15.46 0.73 6.40
CA GLN A 328 16.01 -0.24 5.45
C GLN A 328 14.94 -1.09 4.73
N ARG A 329 13.83 -1.44 5.40
CA ARG A 329 12.72 -2.18 4.77
C ARG A 329 11.96 -1.30 3.78
N ASP A 330 11.78 -0.03 4.10
CA ASP A 330 11.19 0.97 3.20
C ASP A 330 12.04 1.14 1.94
N VAL A 331 13.36 1.25 2.10
CA VAL A 331 14.31 1.33 0.97
C VAL A 331 14.23 0.08 0.09
N ILE A 332 14.23 -1.12 0.68
CA ILE A 332 14.11 -2.38 -0.07
C ILE A 332 12.79 -2.43 -0.85
N ALA A 333 11.67 -2.07 -0.20
CA ALA A 333 10.36 -2.05 -0.82
C ALA A 333 10.30 -1.13 -2.03
N VAL A 334 10.76 0.12 -1.87
CA VAL A 334 10.79 1.12 -2.94
C VAL A 334 11.68 0.66 -4.09
N ARG A 335 12.90 0.17 -3.79
CA ARG A 335 13.83 -0.32 -4.83
C ARG A 335 13.30 -1.53 -5.59
N LYS A 336 12.65 -2.48 -4.92
CA LYS A 336 12.01 -3.63 -5.60
C LYS A 336 10.88 -3.16 -6.51
N MET A 337 10.07 -2.20 -6.06
CA MET A 337 8.96 -1.67 -6.86
C MET A 337 9.46 -0.89 -8.08
N VAL A 338 10.48 -0.06 -7.91
CA VAL A 338 11.18 0.63 -9.01
C VAL A 338 11.72 -0.39 -10.01
N SER A 339 12.44 -1.42 -9.52
CA SER A 339 12.98 -2.48 -10.37
C SER A 339 11.90 -3.16 -11.20
N GLY A 340 10.79 -3.55 -10.58
CA GLY A 340 9.66 -4.18 -11.26
C GLY A 340 9.02 -3.30 -12.32
N LEU A 341 8.79 -2.02 -12.03
CA LEU A 341 8.20 -1.09 -13.00
C LEU A 341 9.15 -0.75 -14.15
N ILE A 342 10.46 -0.62 -13.89
CA ILE A 342 11.45 -0.43 -14.96
C ILE A 342 11.50 -1.65 -15.87
N LYS A 343 11.49 -2.87 -15.32
CA LYS A 343 11.43 -4.10 -16.13
C LYS A 343 10.22 -4.13 -17.06
N LEU A 344 9.08 -3.63 -16.61
CA LEU A 344 7.86 -3.56 -17.41
C LEU A 344 7.95 -2.45 -18.48
N ILE A 345 8.27 -1.22 -18.09
CA ILE A 345 8.16 -0.02 -18.94
C ILE A 345 9.39 0.15 -19.85
N TYR A 346 10.56 -0.21 -19.35
CA TYR A 346 11.86 -0.06 -20.00
C TYR A 346 12.67 -1.39 -19.95
N PRO A 347 12.14 -2.51 -20.49
CA PRO A 347 12.84 -3.79 -20.46
C PRO A 347 14.22 -3.73 -21.16
N ASN A 348 14.38 -2.82 -22.12
CA ASN A 348 15.62 -2.48 -22.83
C ASN A 348 16.64 -1.67 -22.01
N GLY A 349 16.32 -1.29 -20.77
CA GLY A 349 17.20 -0.50 -19.91
C GLY A 349 17.40 0.95 -20.35
N LYS A 350 16.61 1.45 -21.31
CA LYS A 350 16.70 2.82 -21.82
C LYS A 350 15.63 3.68 -21.14
N PHE A 351 16.03 4.37 -20.07
CA PHE A 351 15.21 5.32 -19.34
C PHE A 351 16.00 6.58 -19.00
N ASP A 352 15.32 7.72 -18.99
CA ASP A 352 15.85 9.01 -18.60
C ASP A 352 15.54 9.33 -17.13
N LYS A 353 15.93 10.53 -16.69
CA LYS A 353 15.77 10.98 -15.31
C LYS A 353 14.29 11.09 -14.94
N GLU A 354 13.50 11.68 -15.84
CA GLU A 354 12.06 11.92 -15.69
C GLU A 354 11.28 10.61 -15.61
N GLY A 355 11.60 9.63 -16.46
CA GLY A 355 10.98 8.30 -16.44
C GLY A 355 11.28 7.53 -15.15
N VAL A 356 12.50 7.68 -14.59
CA VAL A 356 12.85 7.10 -13.28
C VAL A 356 12.12 7.83 -12.15
N GLU A 357 11.99 9.16 -12.21
CA GLU A 357 11.28 9.95 -11.21
C GLU A 357 9.81 9.56 -11.09
N GLU A 358 9.12 9.40 -12.23
CA GLU A 358 7.73 8.98 -12.28
C GLU A 358 7.52 7.63 -11.56
N ILE A 359 8.38 6.65 -11.87
CA ILE A 359 8.36 5.33 -11.24
C ILE A 359 8.71 5.42 -9.75
N LEU A 360 9.69 6.24 -9.38
CA LEU A 360 10.12 6.44 -8.00
C LEU A 360 9.01 7.07 -7.15
N ARG A 361 8.35 8.12 -7.64
CA ARG A 361 7.22 8.77 -6.94
C ARG A 361 6.08 7.80 -6.70
N PHE A 362 5.72 7.02 -7.72
CA PHE A 362 4.68 5.99 -7.58
C PHE A 362 5.07 4.90 -6.56
N SER A 363 6.34 4.47 -6.58
CA SER A 363 6.87 3.47 -5.65
C SER A 363 6.88 3.96 -4.19
N LEU A 364 7.29 5.22 -3.98
CA LEU A 364 7.26 5.89 -2.68
C LEU A 364 5.84 6.01 -2.15
N GLU A 365 4.89 6.42 -2.99
CA GLU A 365 3.48 6.53 -2.59
C GLU A 365 2.91 5.17 -2.14
N SER A 366 3.16 4.11 -2.91
CA SER A 366 2.67 2.76 -2.60
C SER A 366 3.26 2.20 -1.30
N ARG A 367 4.55 2.41 -1.03
CA ARG A 367 5.16 1.99 0.25
C ARG A 367 4.76 2.91 1.41
N ARG A 368 4.64 4.23 1.18
CA ARG A 368 4.15 5.17 2.20
C ARG A 368 2.76 4.77 2.68
N ARG A 369 1.87 4.35 1.79
CA ARG A 369 0.52 3.88 2.16
C ARG A 369 0.55 2.71 3.16
N VAL A 370 1.53 1.80 3.05
CA VAL A 370 1.79 0.74 4.04
C VAL A 370 2.21 1.34 5.38
N LYS A 371 3.22 2.23 5.36
CA LYS A 371 3.77 2.86 6.58
C LYS A 371 2.77 3.72 7.33
N GLU A 372 1.90 4.44 6.64
CA GLU A 372 0.80 5.20 7.25
C GLU A 372 -0.18 4.29 8.01
N GLN A 373 -0.38 3.05 7.55
CA GLN A 373 -1.19 2.09 8.31
C GLN A 373 -0.42 1.49 9.49
N LEU A 374 0.86 1.21 9.31
CA LEU A 374 1.71 0.75 10.41
C LEU A 374 1.79 1.79 11.53
N LYS A 375 1.81 3.08 11.20
CA LYS A 375 1.70 4.18 12.17
C LYS A 375 0.38 4.13 12.95
N LYS A 376 -0.74 3.79 12.29
CA LYS A 376 -2.03 3.60 12.99
C LYS A 376 -2.06 2.37 13.90
N ILE A 377 -1.38 1.29 13.50
CA ILE A 377 -1.39 0.00 14.22
C ILE A 377 -0.36 -0.01 15.36
N GLY A 378 0.89 0.38 15.09
CA GLY A 378 2.03 0.33 16.00
C GLY A 378 2.41 1.68 16.63
N GLY A 379 1.71 2.77 16.30
CA GLY A 379 1.92 4.08 16.90
C GLY A 379 3.33 4.63 16.66
N MET A 380 4.00 5.02 17.76
CA MET A 380 5.31 5.68 17.75
C MET A 380 6.46 4.81 17.21
N GLU A 381 6.27 3.50 17.00
CA GLU A 381 7.29 2.67 16.32
C GLU A 381 7.44 3.05 14.83
N PHE A 382 6.41 3.61 14.21
CA PHE A 382 6.35 3.87 12.76
C PHE A 382 6.08 5.34 12.43
N TYR A 383 6.61 6.28 13.22
CA TYR A 383 6.35 7.72 13.06
C TYR A 383 7.01 8.35 11.81
N ASP A 384 8.13 7.79 11.36
CA ASP A 384 8.83 8.20 10.14
C ASP A 384 8.05 7.82 8.88
N VAL A 385 7.13 8.70 8.48
CA VAL A 385 6.25 8.53 7.32
C VAL A 385 6.42 9.61 6.24
N ASN A 386 7.29 10.60 6.45
CA ASN A 386 7.50 11.67 5.47
C ASN A 386 8.45 11.21 4.36
N PHE A 387 7.95 10.31 3.53
CA PHE A 387 8.72 9.76 2.43
C PHE A 387 9.06 10.87 1.43
N SER A 388 10.35 11.00 1.14
CA SER A 388 10.89 11.97 0.20
C SER A 388 12.01 11.36 -0.64
N TYR A 389 12.39 12.10 -1.68
CA TYR A 389 13.59 11.86 -2.47
C TYR A 389 14.30 13.19 -2.74
N ILE A 390 15.61 13.14 -2.91
CA ILE A 390 16.49 14.28 -3.12
C ILE A 390 17.11 14.14 -4.52
N ASP A 391 16.97 15.16 -5.34
CA ASP A 391 17.62 15.24 -6.65
C ASP A 391 19.14 15.45 -6.50
N ASN A 392 19.95 14.60 -7.16
CA ASN A 392 21.41 14.66 -7.04
C ASN A 392 22.04 15.89 -7.72
N GLU A 393 21.34 16.53 -8.67
CA GLU A 393 21.81 17.70 -9.39
C GLU A 393 21.35 19.00 -8.74
N SER A 394 20.06 19.10 -8.37
CA SER A 394 19.50 20.32 -7.77
C SER A 394 19.56 20.35 -6.24
N PHE A 395 19.78 19.21 -5.60
CA PHE A 395 19.69 19.01 -4.14
C PHE A 395 18.31 19.37 -3.55
N ALA A 396 17.28 19.50 -4.38
CA ALA A 396 15.92 19.71 -3.92
C ALA A 396 15.36 18.40 -3.32
N GLU A 397 14.78 18.49 -2.13
CA GLU A 397 14.06 17.39 -1.48
C GLU A 397 12.56 17.51 -1.76
N GLU A 398 12.00 16.48 -2.37
CA GLU A 398 10.59 16.39 -2.76
C GLU A 398 9.86 15.34 -1.91
N TYR A 399 8.80 15.75 -1.23
CA TYR A 399 7.98 14.86 -0.39
C TYR A 399 6.82 14.25 -1.19
N VAL A 400 6.60 12.95 -1.03
CA VAL A 400 5.56 12.21 -1.75
C VAL A 400 4.34 11.99 -0.85
N PRO A 401 3.21 12.68 -1.08
CA PRO A 401 1.99 12.52 -0.29
C PRO A 401 1.24 11.22 -0.65
N VAL A 402 0.29 10.82 0.19
CA VAL A 402 -0.73 9.80 -0.14
C VAL A 402 -2.13 10.45 -0.18
N PRO A 403 -2.99 10.16 -1.18
CA PRO A 403 -4.33 10.74 -1.28
C PRO A 403 -5.24 10.46 -0.07
N GLU A 404 -4.99 9.36 0.65
CA GLU A 404 -5.77 8.92 1.80
C GLU A 404 -5.45 9.69 3.09
N GLN A 405 -4.36 10.45 3.11
CA GLN A 405 -4.21 11.49 4.11
C GLN A 405 -5.19 12.62 3.73
N GLY A 406 -6.27 12.72 4.50
CA GLY A 406 -7.32 13.73 4.31
C GLY A 406 -6.73 15.09 3.94
N GLY A 407 -7.20 15.63 2.81
CA GLY A 407 -6.60 16.75 2.11
C GLY A 407 -6.42 18.01 2.95
N GLY A 408 -5.26 18.65 2.76
CA GLY A 408 -4.90 19.92 3.39
C GLY A 408 -4.40 19.77 4.82
N LYS A 409 -3.33 20.47 5.16
CA LYS A 409 -2.92 20.67 6.56
C LYS A 409 -4.14 21.16 7.35
N LEU A 410 -4.59 20.37 8.33
CA LEU A 410 -5.76 20.70 9.17
C LEU A 410 -5.59 22.06 9.87
N ILE A 411 -4.34 22.44 10.13
CA ILE A 411 -3.90 23.75 10.60
C ILE A 411 -3.29 24.49 9.39
N PRO A 412 -4.04 25.39 8.74
CA PRO A 412 -3.60 26.02 7.49
C PRO A 412 -2.41 26.98 7.70
N GLU A 413 -1.67 27.24 6.63
CA GLU A 413 -0.70 28.34 6.58
C GLU A 413 -1.40 29.66 6.20
N GLY A 414 -0.86 30.80 6.66
CA GLY A 414 -1.46 32.14 6.47
C GLY A 414 -2.17 32.70 7.70
N LEU A 415 -2.58 33.97 7.63
CA LEU A 415 -3.35 34.63 8.68
C LEU A 415 -4.81 34.16 8.64
N HIS A 416 -5.30 33.62 9.75
CA HIS A 416 -6.69 33.21 9.91
C HIS A 416 -7.60 34.41 10.23
N LYS A 417 -8.91 34.20 10.22
CA LYS A 417 -9.83 35.23 10.73
C LYS A 417 -9.67 35.35 12.26
N PRO A 418 -9.85 36.54 12.85
CA PRO A 418 -9.95 36.69 14.30
C PRO A 418 -10.97 35.70 14.90
N GLY A 419 -10.62 35.12 16.04
CA GLY A 419 -11.45 34.12 16.72
C GLY A 419 -11.26 32.67 16.25
N GLN A 420 -10.47 32.41 15.21
CA GLN A 420 -10.12 31.06 14.77
C GLN A 420 -8.84 30.56 15.45
N VAL A 421 -8.93 29.47 16.20
CA VAL A 421 -7.79 28.90 16.95
C VAL A 421 -7.84 27.37 16.88
N TYR A 422 -6.66 26.75 16.80
CA TYR A 422 -6.51 25.30 16.69
C TYR A 422 -5.85 24.74 17.95
N THR A 423 -6.29 23.55 18.38
CA THR A 423 -5.68 22.79 19.47
C THR A 423 -5.60 21.31 19.11
N VAL A 424 -4.65 20.61 19.70
CA VAL A 424 -4.50 19.16 19.56
C VAL A 424 -4.66 18.54 20.93
N SER A 425 -5.56 17.57 21.02
CA SER A 425 -5.85 16.88 22.28
C SER A 425 -6.42 15.50 22.02
N ARG A 426 -6.52 14.69 23.08
CA ARG A 426 -7.20 13.40 23.05
C ARG A 426 -8.71 13.61 22.96
N GLY A 427 -9.32 12.98 21.95
CA GLY A 427 -10.77 12.89 21.79
C GLY A 427 -11.37 11.72 22.55
N LYS A 428 -12.70 11.54 22.48
CA LYS A 428 -13.41 10.45 23.17
C LYS A 428 -13.00 9.05 22.71
N SER A 429 -12.52 8.90 21.47
CA SER A 429 -12.02 7.62 20.97
C SER A 429 -10.70 7.18 21.62
N GLY A 430 -10.06 8.05 22.42
CA GLY A 430 -8.71 7.83 22.96
C GLY A 430 -7.59 8.25 22.00
N MET A 431 -7.91 8.54 20.73
CA MET A 431 -6.96 9.05 19.75
C MET A 431 -6.71 10.55 19.93
N PHE A 432 -5.55 11.03 19.48
CA PHE A 432 -5.26 12.45 19.37
C PHE A 432 -5.78 13.02 18.05
N GLY A 433 -6.30 14.24 18.08
CA GLY A 433 -6.81 14.93 16.90
C GLY A 433 -6.87 16.43 17.08
N VAL A 434 -7.17 17.11 15.97
CA VAL A 434 -7.21 18.56 15.87
C VAL A 434 -8.63 19.05 16.07
N PHE A 435 -8.76 20.02 16.97
CA PHE A 435 -10.00 20.72 17.21
C PHE A 435 -9.83 22.18 16.82
N LYS A 436 -10.79 22.69 16.07
CA LYS A 436 -10.87 24.09 15.66
C LYS A 436 -11.96 24.79 16.46
N LEU A 437 -11.61 25.90 17.09
CA LEU A 437 -12.55 26.81 17.71
C LEU A 437 -12.71 28.01 16.79
N GLU A 438 -13.95 28.37 16.51
CA GLU A 438 -14.31 29.59 15.79
C GLU A 438 -15.19 30.45 16.69
N THR A 439 -14.79 31.70 16.91
CA THR A 439 -15.54 32.62 17.76
C THR A 439 -15.86 33.89 17.01
N GLU A 440 -17.14 34.25 16.99
CA GLU A 440 -17.64 35.53 16.49
C GLU A 440 -18.20 36.36 17.65
N MET A 441 -18.02 37.67 17.57
CA MET A 441 -18.50 38.61 18.58
C MET A 441 -19.56 39.53 17.97
N VAL A 442 -20.73 39.58 18.59
CA VAL A 442 -21.84 40.46 18.19
C VAL A 442 -22.25 41.39 19.33
N THR A 443 -22.94 42.49 19.01
CA THR A 443 -23.49 43.38 20.05
C THR A 443 -24.66 42.68 20.76
N GLY A 444 -24.64 42.70 22.09
CA GLY A 444 -25.60 41.92 22.89
C GLY A 444 -25.55 42.25 24.38
N SER A 445 -25.92 41.28 25.22
CA SER A 445 -26.07 41.45 26.68
C SER A 445 -25.09 40.63 27.53
N GLY A 446 -24.02 40.11 26.95
CA GLY A 446 -22.99 39.35 27.66
C GLY A 446 -23.22 37.84 27.67
N LYS A 447 -23.98 37.32 26.70
CA LYS A 447 -24.23 35.89 26.50
C LYS A 447 -23.02 35.20 25.88
N PHE A 448 -22.87 33.91 26.21
CA PHE A 448 -21.90 33.04 25.58
C PHE A 448 -22.60 31.79 25.07
N GLU A 449 -22.73 31.71 23.75
CA GLU A 449 -23.36 30.58 23.08
C GLU A 449 -22.29 29.66 22.51
N LYS A 450 -22.51 28.35 22.65
CA LYS A 450 -21.57 27.32 22.24
C LYS A 450 -22.29 26.33 21.36
N THR A 451 -21.70 26.01 20.23
CA THR A 451 -22.22 25.03 19.28
C THR A 451 -21.12 24.02 18.90
N GLY A 452 -21.50 22.88 18.31
CA GLY A 452 -20.53 21.84 17.90
C GLY A 452 -20.08 20.87 19.01
N ILE A 453 -20.50 21.08 20.26
CA ILE A 453 -20.18 20.19 21.40
C ILE A 453 -21.25 19.11 21.68
N GLY A 454 -22.42 19.17 21.03
CA GLY A 454 -23.53 18.24 21.28
C GLY A 454 -24.01 18.25 22.75
N SER A 455 -24.22 17.05 23.32
CA SER A 455 -24.59 16.85 24.73
C SER A 455 -23.38 16.68 25.67
N ASP A 456 -22.17 16.98 25.20
CA ASP A 456 -20.95 16.80 25.99
C ASP A 456 -20.87 17.79 27.16
N ARG A 457 -20.96 17.25 28.38
CA ARG A 457 -20.94 18.03 29.61
C ARG A 457 -19.55 18.58 29.92
N GLU A 458 -18.49 17.79 29.76
CA GLU A 458 -17.13 18.17 30.15
C GLU A 458 -16.56 19.24 29.21
N ALA A 459 -16.80 19.10 27.91
CA ALA A 459 -16.44 20.13 26.94
C ALA A 459 -17.19 21.44 27.23
N ARG A 460 -18.48 21.37 27.59
CA ARG A 460 -19.27 22.54 27.95
C ARG A 460 -18.71 23.26 29.18
N GLU A 461 -18.34 22.50 30.21
CA GLU A 461 -17.71 23.00 31.45
C GLU A 461 -16.34 23.64 31.17
N SER A 462 -15.54 23.04 30.28
CA SER A 462 -14.24 23.58 29.86
C SER A 462 -14.38 24.94 29.15
N LEU A 463 -15.34 25.05 28.22
CA LEU A 463 -15.66 26.32 27.56
C LEU A 463 -16.23 27.35 28.57
N ASP A 464 -17.08 26.94 29.50
CA ASP A 464 -17.59 27.84 30.56
C ASP A 464 -16.47 28.37 31.44
N THR A 465 -15.49 27.54 31.75
CA THR A 465 -14.32 27.92 32.55
C THR A 465 -13.55 29.04 31.85
N ALA A 466 -13.31 28.93 30.55
CA ALA A 466 -12.66 29.97 29.76
C ALA A 466 -13.41 31.31 29.81
N TYR A 467 -14.74 31.27 29.62
CA TYR A 467 -15.55 32.50 29.62
C TYR A 467 -15.67 33.14 31.00
N ARG A 468 -15.76 32.34 32.06
CA ARG A 468 -15.74 32.84 33.45
C ARG A 468 -14.39 33.46 33.80
N TYR A 469 -13.30 32.84 33.37
CA TYR A 469 -11.97 33.40 33.52
C TYR A 469 -11.84 34.75 32.81
N LEU A 470 -12.30 34.84 31.56
CA LEU A 470 -12.30 36.10 30.81
C LEU A 470 -13.13 37.18 31.50
N LYS A 471 -14.32 36.85 32.02
CA LYS A 471 -15.15 37.80 32.76
C LYS A 471 -14.44 38.37 33.99
N ALA A 472 -13.71 37.54 34.72
CA ALA A 472 -12.97 37.95 35.92
C ALA A 472 -11.70 38.74 35.60
N ASN A 473 -10.98 38.39 34.51
CA ASN A 473 -9.62 38.84 34.25
C ASN A 473 -9.44 39.64 32.95
N SER A 474 -10.52 39.99 32.23
CA SER A 474 -10.47 40.71 30.94
C SER A 474 -9.60 41.97 30.96
N LYS A 475 -9.62 42.73 32.06
CA LYS A 475 -8.80 43.94 32.24
C LYS A 475 -7.29 43.66 32.26
N GLY A 476 -6.88 42.46 32.68
CA GLY A 476 -5.48 42.01 32.63
C GLY A 476 -5.00 41.73 31.21
N VAL A 477 -5.91 41.46 30.27
CA VAL A 477 -5.60 41.26 28.85
C VAL A 477 -5.73 42.57 28.08
N SER A 478 -6.88 43.24 28.14
CA SER A 478 -7.10 44.54 27.49
C SER A 478 -8.38 45.21 27.98
N ASN A 479 -8.31 46.53 28.19
CA ASN A 479 -9.48 47.35 28.52
C ASN A 479 -10.52 47.44 27.38
N ALA A 480 -10.17 47.02 26.16
CA ALA A 480 -11.09 47.01 25.02
C ALA A 480 -12.07 45.82 25.04
N ILE A 481 -11.77 44.77 25.83
CA ILE A 481 -12.61 43.58 25.89
C ILE A 481 -13.85 43.86 26.73
N SER A 482 -15.03 43.74 26.11
CA SER A 482 -16.30 43.82 26.84
C SER A 482 -16.97 42.45 26.89
N THR A 483 -17.37 42.02 28.08
CA THR A 483 -18.14 40.78 28.33
C THR A 483 -19.57 41.04 28.80
N SER A 484 -19.97 42.33 28.90
CA SER A 484 -21.30 42.76 29.37
C SER A 484 -22.17 43.31 28.24
N THR A 485 -21.56 43.89 27.20
CA THR A 485 -22.26 44.53 26.06
C THR A 485 -22.12 43.76 24.74
N LYS A 486 -21.46 42.60 24.79
CA LYS A 486 -21.12 41.77 23.64
C LYS A 486 -21.46 40.33 23.92
N ASP A 487 -22.07 39.68 22.93
CA ASP A 487 -22.34 38.26 22.96
C ASP A 487 -21.26 37.53 22.15
N TYR A 488 -20.80 36.39 22.67
CA TYR A 488 -19.78 35.56 22.05
C TYR A 488 -20.43 34.28 21.54
N LEU A 489 -20.26 34.00 20.26
CA LEU A 489 -20.78 32.82 19.58
C LEU A 489 -19.60 31.93 19.21
N MET A 490 -19.42 30.83 19.92
CA MET A 490 -18.30 29.90 19.69
C MET A 490 -18.79 28.58 19.08
N HIS A 491 -18.13 28.14 18.03
CA HIS A 491 -18.32 26.85 17.41
C HIS A 491 -17.07 25.98 17.60
N LEU A 492 -17.24 24.76 18.08
CA LEU A 492 -16.19 23.76 18.15
C LEU A 492 -16.36 22.74 17.03
N GLN A 493 -15.30 22.53 16.25
CA GLN A 493 -15.26 21.54 15.20
C GLN A 493 -14.14 20.52 15.48
N ASP A 494 -14.49 19.25 15.47
CA ASP A 494 -13.54 18.14 15.42
C ASP A 494 -13.18 17.86 13.96
N LEU A 495 -11.92 18.12 13.59
CA LEU A 495 -11.46 18.00 12.21
C LEU A 495 -11.14 16.55 11.82
N ASN A 496 -10.88 15.68 12.78
CA ASN A 496 -10.55 14.28 12.55
C ASN A 496 -11.74 13.34 12.74
N GLY A 497 -12.80 13.78 13.42
CA GLY A 497 -13.99 12.97 13.71
C GLY A 497 -13.78 11.92 14.81
N ILE A 498 -12.86 12.20 15.74
CA ILE A 498 -12.45 11.30 16.84
C ILE A 498 -13.26 11.50 18.14
N GLY A 499 -14.21 12.44 18.13
CA GLY A 499 -15.03 12.81 19.26
C GLY A 499 -14.45 13.98 20.06
N ILE A 500 -15.34 14.80 20.62
CA ILE A 500 -15.02 16.06 21.32
C ILE A 500 -14.08 15.85 22.52
N THR A 501 -13.14 16.78 22.72
CA THR A 501 -12.23 16.81 23.87
C THR A 501 -12.71 17.75 24.98
N ASN A 502 -12.25 17.52 26.22
CA ASN A 502 -12.49 18.39 27.38
C ASN A 502 -11.33 19.36 27.67
N GLN A 503 -10.21 19.26 26.95
CA GLN A 503 -9.03 20.14 27.11
C GLN A 503 -9.14 21.37 26.19
N LEU A 504 -10.12 22.24 26.46
CA LEU A 504 -10.47 23.35 25.56
C LEU A 504 -10.31 24.75 26.17
N SER A 505 -10.17 24.87 27.49
CA SER A 505 -10.39 26.17 28.15
C SER A 505 -9.36 27.24 27.79
N LEU A 506 -8.08 26.88 27.61
CA LEU A 506 -7.06 27.84 27.18
C LEU A 506 -7.28 28.27 25.73
N THR A 507 -7.49 27.31 24.84
CA THR A 507 -7.77 27.56 23.42
C THR A 507 -9.02 28.43 23.25
N ALA A 508 -10.05 28.18 24.05
CA ALA A 508 -11.27 28.96 24.09
C ALA A 508 -11.03 30.39 24.61
N LEU A 509 -10.20 30.57 25.65
CA LEU A 509 -9.82 31.89 26.15
C LEU A 509 -9.12 32.70 25.05
N ILE A 510 -8.17 32.10 24.34
CA ILE A 510 -7.44 32.75 23.24
C ILE A 510 -8.41 33.09 22.09
N ALA A 511 -9.32 32.17 21.73
CA ALA A 511 -10.33 32.42 20.68
C ALA A 511 -11.27 33.58 21.05
N LEU A 512 -11.73 33.64 22.30
CA LEU A 512 -12.55 34.76 22.80
C LEU A 512 -11.79 36.09 22.75
N CYS A 513 -10.54 36.13 23.22
CA CYS A 513 -9.70 37.32 23.18
C CYS A 513 -9.39 37.76 21.73
N SER A 514 -9.10 36.81 20.85
CA SER A 514 -8.85 37.05 19.42
C SER A 514 -10.05 37.69 18.75
N ALA A 515 -11.26 37.16 19.00
CA ALA A 515 -12.50 37.75 18.49
C ALA A 515 -12.80 39.13 19.11
N ALA A 516 -12.64 39.28 20.43
CA ALA A 516 -12.91 40.53 21.14
C ALA A 516 -12.00 41.69 20.67
N LEU A 517 -10.74 41.39 20.37
CA LEU A 517 -9.74 42.36 19.93
C LEU A 517 -9.68 42.50 18.40
N ASN A 518 -10.50 41.72 17.67
CA ASN A 518 -10.46 41.64 16.21
C ASN A 518 -9.03 41.41 15.67
N LYS A 519 -8.25 40.59 16.38
CA LYS A 519 -6.84 40.32 16.07
C LYS A 519 -6.64 38.83 15.82
N PRO A 520 -6.13 38.41 14.65
CA PRO A 520 -5.91 37.00 14.37
C PRO A 520 -4.75 36.44 15.20
N VAL A 521 -4.82 35.15 15.51
CA VAL A 521 -3.68 34.44 16.10
C VAL A 521 -2.55 34.28 15.09
N ILE A 522 -1.35 34.01 15.59
CA ILE A 522 -0.19 33.74 14.74
C ILE A 522 -0.49 32.56 13.80
N SER A 523 -0.05 32.69 12.55
CA SER A 523 -0.19 31.66 11.53
C SER A 523 0.44 30.31 11.94
N SER A 524 -0.24 29.21 11.57
CA SER A 524 0.20 27.82 11.81
C SER A 524 0.48 27.50 13.28
N LEU A 525 -0.28 28.11 14.19
CA LEU A 525 -0.19 27.93 15.64
C LEU A 525 -1.12 26.83 16.13
N ALA A 526 -0.57 25.85 16.85
CA ALA A 526 -1.32 24.93 17.71
C ALA A 526 -1.22 25.40 19.17
N VAL A 527 -2.37 25.56 19.83
CA VAL A 527 -2.44 25.90 21.26
C VAL A 527 -2.56 24.62 22.07
N LEU A 528 -1.62 24.39 22.99
CA LEU A 528 -1.63 23.24 23.88
C LEU A 528 -1.73 23.68 25.34
N GLY A 529 -2.28 22.79 26.17
CA GLY A 529 -2.48 23.01 27.60
C GLY A 529 -3.90 23.49 27.92
N ASN A 530 -4.19 23.55 29.21
CA ASN A 530 -5.53 23.87 29.70
C ASN A 530 -5.43 24.74 30.95
N ILE A 531 -6.52 25.38 31.37
CA ILE A 531 -6.54 26.25 32.55
C ILE A 531 -7.71 25.91 33.49
N SER A 532 -7.52 26.15 34.78
CA SER A 532 -8.61 26.13 35.75
C SER A 532 -9.34 27.49 35.80
N ILE A 533 -10.47 27.54 36.51
CA ILE A 533 -11.19 28.80 36.73
C ILE A 533 -10.37 29.84 37.52
N SER A 534 -9.39 29.41 38.30
CA SER A 534 -8.47 30.29 39.04
C SER A 534 -7.24 30.71 38.23
N GLY A 535 -7.12 30.25 36.97
CA GLY A 535 -5.97 30.55 36.11
C GLY A 535 -4.78 29.61 36.29
N THR A 536 -4.94 28.50 37.01
CA THR A 536 -3.88 27.51 37.14
C THR A 536 -3.67 26.79 35.82
N ILE A 537 -2.43 26.75 35.34
CA ILE A 537 -2.07 26.06 34.10
C ILE A 537 -1.98 24.55 34.36
N ILE A 538 -2.67 23.80 33.50
CA ILE A 538 -2.65 22.33 33.46
C ILE A 538 -1.70 21.93 32.33
N LYS A 539 -0.76 21.04 32.64
CA LYS A 539 0.23 20.54 31.69
C LYS A 539 -0.39 19.66 30.60
N VAL A 540 0.33 19.50 29.50
CA VAL A 540 -0.03 18.59 28.40
C VAL A 540 0.40 17.16 28.73
N ASP A 541 -0.52 16.21 28.61
CA ASP A 541 -0.22 14.78 28.72
C ASP A 541 0.29 14.22 27.40
N GLU A 542 1.24 13.27 27.46
CA GLU A 542 1.82 12.59 26.28
C GLU A 542 2.33 13.56 25.21
N LEU A 543 3.14 14.53 25.63
CA LEU A 543 3.62 15.64 24.81
C LEU A 543 4.19 15.22 23.44
N ALA A 544 4.97 14.14 23.38
CA ALA A 544 5.52 13.61 22.13
C ALA A 544 4.42 13.23 21.12
N ASN A 545 3.36 12.55 21.57
CA ASN A 545 2.24 12.15 20.71
C ASN A 545 1.45 13.37 20.21
N VAL A 546 1.24 14.36 21.11
CA VAL A 546 0.54 15.60 20.77
C VAL A 546 1.33 16.41 19.74
N LEU A 547 2.64 16.59 19.95
CA LEU A 547 3.52 17.29 19.01
C LEU A 547 3.57 16.58 17.66
N GLN A 548 3.55 15.25 17.62
CA GLN A 548 3.50 14.53 16.34
C GLN A 548 2.23 14.87 15.57
N VAL A 549 1.07 14.85 16.21
CA VAL A 549 -0.20 15.22 15.56
C VAL A 549 -0.20 16.69 15.14
N CYS A 550 0.43 17.59 15.90
CA CYS A 550 0.65 18.97 15.47
C CYS A 550 1.44 19.05 14.16
N LEU A 551 2.51 18.25 14.01
CA LEU A 551 3.35 18.24 12.82
C LEU A 551 2.57 17.74 11.60
N ASP A 552 1.94 16.58 11.77
CA ASP A 552 1.13 15.92 10.73
C ASP A 552 -0.02 16.83 10.26
N SER A 553 -0.57 17.62 11.19
CA SER A 553 -1.66 18.56 10.93
C SER A 553 -1.20 19.89 10.34
N GLY A 554 0.12 20.10 10.23
CA GLY A 554 0.71 21.27 9.58
C GLY A 554 1.04 22.45 10.49
N ALA A 555 1.03 22.28 11.81
CA ALA A 555 1.51 23.32 12.71
C ALA A 555 3.02 23.55 12.52
N LYS A 556 3.42 24.82 12.53
CA LYS A 556 4.83 25.24 12.54
C LYS A 556 5.22 25.88 13.87
N LYS A 557 4.22 26.37 14.61
CA LYS A 557 4.37 27.00 15.92
C LYS A 557 3.49 26.27 16.93
N VAL A 558 4.02 26.07 18.12
CA VAL A 558 3.27 25.41 19.21
C VAL A 558 3.36 26.29 20.44
N LEU A 559 2.21 26.70 20.96
CA LEU A 559 2.10 27.40 22.23
C LEU A 559 1.99 26.35 23.35
N LEU A 560 2.96 26.32 24.26
CA LEU A 560 3.14 25.25 25.23
C LEU A 560 3.32 25.81 26.66
N PRO A 561 2.71 25.21 27.69
CA PRO A 561 2.93 25.67 29.05
C PRO A 561 4.36 25.37 29.51
N ILE A 562 4.96 26.29 30.27
CA ILE A 562 6.31 26.09 30.82
C ILE A 562 6.39 24.86 31.73
N THR A 563 5.27 24.45 32.34
CA THR A 563 5.17 23.23 33.16
C THR A 563 5.36 21.95 32.36
N SER A 564 5.13 21.97 31.04
CA SER A 564 5.41 20.85 30.13
C SER A 564 6.86 20.82 29.64
N ALA A 565 7.70 21.81 29.99
CA ALA A 565 9.11 21.83 29.58
C ALA A 565 9.90 20.61 30.11
N ALA A 566 9.53 20.07 31.27
CA ALA A 566 10.15 18.86 31.81
C ALA A 566 9.88 17.61 30.95
N ASP A 567 8.71 17.55 30.30
CA ASP A 567 8.31 16.43 29.45
C ASP A 567 8.96 16.50 28.05
N MET A 568 9.67 17.60 27.71
CA MET A 568 10.41 17.75 26.45
C MET A 568 11.52 16.70 26.29
N ALA A 569 12.07 16.17 27.38
CA ALA A 569 13.07 15.11 27.33
C ALA A 569 12.52 13.80 26.72
N SER A 570 11.19 13.62 26.68
CA SER A 570 10.52 12.49 26.03
C SER A 570 10.32 12.69 24.52
N VAL A 571 10.57 13.88 24.00
CA VAL A 571 10.33 14.24 22.60
C VAL A 571 11.60 14.03 21.79
N PRO A 572 11.56 13.33 20.63
CA PRO A 572 12.72 13.18 19.76
C PRO A 572 13.29 14.55 19.31
N PRO A 573 14.62 14.75 19.28
CA PRO A 573 15.23 16.00 18.84
C PRO A 573 14.82 16.44 17.43
N GLU A 574 14.62 15.48 16.53
CA GLU A 574 14.19 15.73 15.16
C GLU A 574 12.80 16.35 15.10
N LEU A 575 11.86 15.84 15.92
CA LEU A 575 10.50 16.39 16.03
C LEU A 575 10.53 17.79 16.65
N MET A 576 11.34 18.01 17.70
CA MET A 576 11.51 19.34 18.29
C MET A 576 12.02 20.36 17.26
N GLY A 577 12.94 19.96 16.39
CA GLY A 577 13.51 20.81 15.35
C GLY A 577 12.52 21.26 14.27
N LYS A 578 11.34 20.63 14.15
CA LYS A 578 10.30 21.00 13.18
C LYS A 578 9.41 22.16 13.65
N PHE A 579 9.48 22.54 14.94
CA PHE A 579 8.60 23.56 15.52
C PHE A 579 9.36 24.78 16.03
N ASN A 580 8.70 25.93 15.95
CA ASN A 580 8.99 27.06 16.82
C ASN A 580 8.11 26.96 18.09
N LEU A 581 8.71 26.56 19.20
CA LEU A 581 8.04 26.37 20.48
C LEU A 581 7.96 27.71 21.24
N ILE A 582 6.73 28.10 21.61
CA ILE A 582 6.45 29.34 22.32
C ILE A 582 5.95 28.96 23.72
N PHE A 583 6.78 29.20 24.74
CA PHE A 583 6.41 28.86 26.11
C PHE A 583 5.60 29.97 26.77
N TYR A 584 4.57 29.62 27.54
CA TYR A 584 3.81 30.58 28.37
C TYR A 584 3.79 30.19 29.85
N GLN A 585 3.66 31.21 30.72
CA GLN A 585 3.68 31.05 32.18
C GLN A 585 2.36 31.43 32.87
N SER A 586 1.50 32.20 32.21
CA SER A 586 0.14 32.53 32.69
C SER A 586 -0.88 32.49 31.54
N PRO A 587 -2.19 32.44 31.83
CA PRO A 587 -3.22 32.53 30.79
C PRO A 587 -3.16 33.82 29.97
N GLU A 588 -2.82 34.96 30.58
CA GLU A 588 -2.65 36.25 29.89
C GLU A 588 -1.43 36.23 28.95
N ASP A 589 -0.31 35.71 29.44
CA ASP A 589 0.92 35.52 28.66
C ASP A 589 0.66 34.63 27.43
N ALA A 590 -0.14 33.57 27.61
CA ALA A 590 -0.57 32.72 26.50
C ALA A 590 -1.37 33.50 25.45
N VAL A 591 -2.28 34.38 25.86
CA VAL A 591 -3.06 35.24 24.95
C VAL A 591 -2.17 36.22 24.21
N PHE A 592 -1.26 36.91 24.90
CA PHE A 592 -0.35 37.87 24.26
C PHE A 592 0.53 37.20 23.22
N LYS A 593 1.16 36.08 23.58
CA LYS A 593 2.00 35.28 22.68
C LYS A 593 1.21 34.71 21.51
N ALA A 594 0.01 34.18 21.72
CA ALA A 594 -0.82 33.66 20.65
C ALA A 594 -1.24 34.74 19.63
N LEU A 595 -1.40 35.98 20.09
CA LEU A 595 -1.77 37.14 19.26
C LEU A 595 -0.55 37.89 18.70
N GLY A 596 0.68 37.39 18.92
CA GLY A 596 1.91 38.04 18.46
C GLY A 596 2.14 39.42 19.06
N VAL A 597 1.78 39.60 20.33
CA VAL A 597 2.18 40.76 21.14
C VAL A 597 3.34 40.30 22.03
N GLU A 598 4.47 41.00 21.99
CA GLU A 598 5.61 40.77 22.90
C GLU A 598 5.34 41.29 24.30
#